data_AF-A0A2E8S3I4-F1
#
_entry.id   AF-A0A2E8S3I4-F1
#
_cell.length_a   1.000
_cell.length_b   1.000
_cell.length_c   1.000
_cell.angle_alpha   90.00
_cell.angle_beta   90.00
_cell.angle_gamma   90.00
#
_symmetry.space_group_name_H-M   'P 1'
#
loop_
_entity.id
_entity.type
_entity.pdbx_description
1 polymer ?
#
loop_
_entity_poly.entity_id
_entity_poly.type
_entity_poly.pdbx_seq_one_letter_code
_entity_poly.pdbx_strand_id
1 'polypeptide(L)'
;MRVVLLGCAVLVGMLAGCGSSEKPSTLGESCARSADCTGRLRCIAQRCRDLVAEEEAEEAKKRVAEEKEHERRAAQCRAGKSCTEMGLCSADRSQTASLICLATKAKHCRESAKCRRSGQCTLREGRCVLAPRRDADCKKEHGSYGFSPCRDLQRCTVRDGVCVLTDTACRTMKRRNPDYNFEVWEEPCRDFGRCTARNPEDENEASICVIASSDDCKRARGCADLGACTYVGESGGWTTYPPLSTKVGTSPCVPGSQKACKESRRCTDFGKCTYRGGDCVAATDRDCATSSRCRSVGQCSAVNGDCVVRTNADCARAKICKTEQRCVPRNGACVGSSTR
;
A
#
# COMPACT_ATOMS: atom_id res chain seq x y z
N MET A 1 23.84 -22.99 11.24
CA MET A 1 23.58 -23.09 12.69
C MET A 1 22.46 -24.07 13.14
N ARG A 2 21.19 -23.95 12.69
CA ARG A 2 20.04 -24.72 13.27
C ARG A 2 20.17 -26.25 13.15
N VAL A 3 20.74 -26.76 12.06
CA VAL A 3 20.85 -28.20 11.80
C VAL A 3 21.92 -28.85 12.68
N VAL A 4 23.06 -28.17 12.90
CA VAL A 4 24.17 -28.69 13.73
C VAL A 4 23.79 -28.72 15.21
N LEU A 5 23.10 -27.69 15.71
CA LEU A 5 22.60 -27.65 17.09
C LEU A 5 21.56 -28.75 17.37
N LEU A 6 20.65 -29.00 16.42
CA LEU A 6 19.67 -30.09 16.52
C LEU A 6 20.37 -31.46 16.52
N GLY A 7 21.37 -31.67 15.66
CA GLY A 7 22.15 -32.90 15.62
C GLY A 7 22.90 -33.19 16.92
N CYS A 8 23.55 -32.17 17.49
CA CYS A 8 24.26 -32.30 18.77
C CYS A 8 23.32 -32.54 19.96
N ALA A 9 22.13 -31.91 19.99
CA ALA A 9 21.14 -32.14 21.05
C ALA A 9 20.59 -33.58 21.03
N VAL A 10 20.32 -34.13 19.83
CA VAL A 10 19.84 -35.52 19.67
C VAL A 10 20.92 -36.53 20.08
N LEU A 11 22.18 -36.31 19.69
CA LEU A 11 23.31 -37.18 20.06
C LEU A 11 23.53 -37.23 21.59
N VAL A 12 23.41 -36.09 22.28
CA VAL A 12 23.53 -36.05 23.75
C VAL A 12 22.36 -36.78 24.42
N GLY A 13 21.14 -36.67 23.86
CA GLY A 13 19.96 -37.37 24.37
C GLY A 13 20.03 -38.90 24.23
N MET A 14 20.58 -39.42 23.14
CA MET A 14 20.69 -40.88 22.90
C MET A 14 21.73 -41.56 23.79
N LEU A 15 22.77 -40.84 24.23
CA LEU A 15 23.86 -41.42 25.03
C LEU A 15 23.58 -41.46 26.54
N ALA A 16 22.44 -40.93 26.99
CA ALA A 16 21.99 -41.06 28.37
C ALA A 16 21.62 -42.53 28.74
N GLY A 17 21.41 -43.40 27.75
CA GLY A 17 21.22 -44.84 27.92
C GLY A 17 22.50 -45.61 27.62
N CYS A 18 23.51 -45.55 28.48
CA CYS A 18 24.79 -46.23 28.27
C CYS A 18 24.63 -47.76 28.45
N GLY A 19 24.16 -48.43 27.40
CA GLY A 19 24.04 -49.88 27.32
C GLY A 19 23.17 -50.31 26.15
N SER A 20 23.69 -50.22 24.90
CA SER A 20 23.20 -51.05 23.79
C SER A 20 24.07 -51.01 22.53
N SER A 21 24.03 -52.14 21.84
CA SER A 21 24.77 -52.62 20.66
C SER A 21 24.40 -51.92 19.33
N GLU A 22 24.31 -50.59 19.29
CA GLU A 22 24.05 -49.87 18.04
C GLU A 22 25.35 -49.38 17.39
N LYS A 23 25.42 -49.49 16.06
CA LYS A 23 26.62 -49.14 15.27
C LYS A 23 26.98 -47.66 15.51
N PRO A 24 28.24 -47.35 15.86
CA PRO A 24 28.64 -45.99 16.17
C PRO A 24 28.47 -45.08 14.94
N SER A 25 27.92 -43.88 15.16
CA SER A 25 28.01 -42.80 14.19
C SER A 25 29.47 -42.34 14.03
N THR A 26 29.80 -41.65 12.94
CA THR A 26 31.17 -41.17 12.65
C THR A 26 31.77 -40.31 13.77
N LEU A 27 30.92 -39.62 14.54
CA LEU A 27 31.31 -38.89 15.76
C LEU A 27 31.68 -39.83 16.92
N GLY A 28 30.97 -40.96 17.06
CA GLY A 28 31.21 -41.96 18.09
C GLY A 28 32.55 -42.68 17.94
N GLU A 29 33.03 -42.90 16.71
CA GLU A 29 34.29 -43.59 16.44
C GLU A 29 35.51 -42.84 17.00
N SER A 30 35.52 -41.50 16.90
CA SER A 30 36.61 -40.67 17.45
C SER A 30 36.64 -40.63 18.98
N CYS A 31 35.50 -40.85 19.63
CA CYS A 31 35.36 -40.86 21.09
C CYS A 31 35.31 -42.26 21.71
N ALA A 32 35.36 -43.33 20.91
CA ALA A 32 35.20 -44.72 21.38
C ALA A 32 36.31 -45.19 22.34
N ARG A 33 37.47 -44.52 22.33
CA ARG A 33 38.67 -44.90 23.12
C ARG A 33 38.57 -44.59 24.61
N SER A 34 37.56 -43.83 25.06
CA SER A 34 37.36 -43.59 26.48
C SER A 34 36.76 -44.82 27.16
N ALA A 35 37.37 -45.22 28.29
CA ALA A 35 37.09 -46.43 29.03
C ALA A 35 35.76 -46.39 29.81
N ASP A 36 35.25 -45.20 30.11
CA ASP A 36 34.04 -44.99 30.90
C ASP A 36 33.01 -44.11 30.15
N CYS A 37 31.72 -44.28 30.49
CA CYS A 37 30.63 -43.54 29.85
C CYS A 37 30.77 -42.02 30.02
N THR A 38 31.30 -41.56 31.15
CA THR A 38 31.48 -40.12 31.42
C THR A 38 32.53 -39.51 30.50
N GLY A 39 33.65 -40.20 30.28
CA GLY A 39 34.68 -39.73 29.36
C GLY A 39 34.21 -39.70 27.90
N ARG A 40 33.40 -40.69 27.46
CA ARG A 40 32.77 -40.68 26.12
C ARG A 40 31.82 -39.49 25.95
N LEU A 41 30.97 -39.23 26.93
CA LEU A 41 30.05 -38.07 26.91
C LEU A 41 30.80 -36.74 26.86
N ARG A 42 31.89 -36.59 27.65
CA ARG A 42 32.73 -35.39 27.61
C ARG A 42 33.41 -35.17 26.26
N CYS A 43 33.92 -36.25 25.65
CA CYS A 43 34.52 -36.20 24.32
C CYS A 43 33.50 -35.74 23.26
N ILE A 44 32.29 -36.30 23.28
CA ILE A 44 31.23 -35.95 22.32
C ILE A 44 30.76 -34.51 22.52
N ALA A 45 30.57 -34.09 23.78
CA ALA A 45 30.24 -32.70 24.11
C ALA A 45 31.32 -31.71 23.62
N GLN A 46 32.61 -32.05 23.80
CA GLN A 46 33.70 -31.22 23.30
C GLN A 46 33.69 -31.16 21.77
N ARG A 47 33.54 -32.30 21.08
CA ARG A 47 33.51 -32.32 19.62
C ARG A 47 32.32 -31.53 19.06
N CYS A 48 31.18 -31.57 19.73
CA CYS A 48 30.04 -30.73 19.39
C CYS A 48 30.33 -29.23 19.55
N ARG A 49 31.03 -28.82 20.62
CA ARG A 49 31.47 -27.43 20.78
C ARG A 49 32.43 -27.01 19.66
N ASP A 50 33.38 -27.87 19.30
CA ASP A 50 34.34 -27.60 18.23
C ASP A 50 33.63 -27.43 16.88
N LEU A 51 32.65 -28.30 16.56
CA LEU A 51 31.86 -28.20 15.32
C LEU A 51 31.01 -26.92 15.25
N VAL A 52 30.40 -26.51 16.37
CA VAL A 52 29.67 -25.24 16.45
C VAL A 52 30.61 -24.06 16.24
N ALA A 53 31.79 -24.09 16.87
CA ALA A 53 32.80 -23.05 16.70
C ALA A 53 33.35 -22.98 15.25
N GLU A 54 33.55 -24.12 14.60
CA GLU A 54 33.93 -24.20 13.17
C GLU A 54 32.84 -23.59 12.28
N GLU A 55 31.56 -23.91 12.51
CA GLU A 55 30.43 -23.35 11.74
C GLU A 55 30.28 -21.83 11.97
N GLU A 56 30.40 -21.36 13.21
CA GLU A 56 30.38 -19.93 13.55
C GLU A 56 31.54 -19.18 12.89
N ALA A 57 32.74 -19.77 12.87
CA ALA A 57 33.90 -19.19 12.19
C ALA A 57 33.68 -19.09 10.68
N GLU A 58 33.10 -20.11 10.04
CA GLU A 58 32.76 -20.08 8.61
C GLU A 58 31.64 -19.07 8.29
N GLU A 59 30.60 -18.97 9.12
CA GLU A 59 29.56 -17.94 8.99
C GLU A 59 30.15 -16.53 9.17
N ALA A 60 31.08 -16.34 10.11
CA ALA A 60 31.78 -15.07 10.30
C ALA A 60 32.64 -14.70 9.08
N LYS A 61 33.38 -15.65 8.49
CA LYS A 61 34.13 -15.43 7.24
C LYS A 61 33.22 -15.01 6.10
N LYS A 62 32.04 -15.64 5.94
CA LYS A 62 31.04 -15.26 4.93
C LYS A 62 30.54 -13.83 5.12
N ARG A 63 30.21 -13.43 6.35
CA ARG A 63 29.77 -12.06 6.66
C ARG A 63 30.84 -11.02 6.30
N VAL A 64 32.10 -11.28 6.64
CA VAL A 64 33.22 -10.40 6.27
C VAL A 64 33.41 -10.32 4.76
N ALA A 65 33.23 -11.42 4.04
CA ALA A 65 33.31 -11.44 2.57
C ALA A 65 32.16 -10.63 1.92
N GLU A 66 30.93 -10.81 2.40
CA GLU A 66 29.75 -10.05 1.96
C GLU A 66 29.90 -8.55 2.23
N GLU A 67 30.44 -8.18 3.40
CA GLU A 67 30.71 -6.79 3.76
C GLU A 67 31.75 -6.16 2.83
N LYS A 68 32.87 -6.84 2.58
CA LYS A 68 33.89 -6.40 1.62
C LYS A 68 33.34 -6.25 0.20
N GLU A 69 32.48 -7.17 -0.23
CA GLU A 69 31.84 -7.05 -1.54
C GLU A 69 30.89 -5.84 -1.60
N HIS A 70 30.09 -5.63 -0.56
CA HIS A 70 29.22 -4.47 -0.45
C HIS A 70 30.02 -3.16 -0.46
N GLU A 71 31.15 -3.09 0.25
CA GLU A 71 32.05 -1.93 0.21
C GLU A 71 32.63 -1.67 -1.17
N ARG A 72 33.06 -2.72 -1.89
CA ARG A 72 33.55 -2.63 -3.27
C ARG A 72 32.47 -2.09 -4.20
N ARG A 73 31.24 -2.63 -4.13
CA ARG A 73 30.08 -2.16 -4.91
C ARG A 73 29.74 -0.70 -4.58
N ALA A 74 29.78 -0.33 -3.30
CA ALA A 74 29.55 1.04 -2.87
C ALA A 74 30.63 2.02 -3.39
N ALA A 75 31.89 1.59 -3.42
CA ALA A 75 32.97 2.36 -4.03
C ALA A 75 32.75 2.56 -5.54
N GLN A 76 32.30 1.51 -6.25
CA GLN A 76 31.95 1.60 -7.66
C GLN A 76 30.80 2.59 -7.92
N CYS A 77 29.76 2.60 -7.10
CA CYS A 77 28.69 3.60 -7.19
C CYS A 77 29.21 5.02 -6.97
N ARG A 78 30.09 5.25 -5.98
CA ARG A 78 30.68 6.57 -5.70
C ARG A 78 31.54 7.09 -6.86
N ALA A 79 32.27 6.20 -7.54
CA ALA A 79 33.12 6.56 -8.67
C ALA A 79 32.34 6.75 -9.98
N GLY A 80 31.12 6.22 -10.09
CA GLY A 80 30.31 6.27 -11.31
C GLY A 80 29.73 7.65 -11.62
N LYS A 81 29.57 7.96 -12.92
CA LYS A 81 28.91 9.20 -13.39
C LYS A 81 27.50 9.38 -12.81
N SER A 82 26.79 8.30 -12.52
CA SER A 82 25.46 8.35 -11.90
C SER A 82 25.48 8.98 -10.49
N CYS A 83 26.58 8.84 -9.73
CA CYS A 83 26.74 9.51 -8.44
C CYS A 83 26.92 11.02 -8.63
N THR A 84 27.83 11.45 -9.51
CA THR A 84 28.09 12.88 -9.74
C THR A 84 26.95 13.59 -10.45
N GLU A 85 26.26 12.94 -11.40
CA GLU A 85 25.15 13.55 -12.14
C GLU A 85 23.81 13.45 -11.40
N MET A 86 23.49 12.29 -10.81
CA MET A 86 22.15 11.99 -10.27
C MET A 86 22.11 11.74 -8.76
N GLY A 87 23.25 11.73 -8.06
CA GLY A 87 23.32 11.50 -6.62
C GLY A 87 23.17 10.02 -6.21
N LEU A 88 23.28 9.10 -7.16
CA LEU A 88 23.17 7.66 -6.92
C LEU A 88 24.51 7.08 -6.45
N CYS A 89 24.89 7.32 -5.19
CA CYS A 89 26.24 7.09 -4.68
C CYS A 89 26.41 5.87 -3.75
N SER A 90 25.35 5.08 -3.51
CA SER A 90 25.38 3.91 -2.62
C SER A 90 24.91 2.66 -3.34
N ALA A 91 25.49 1.51 -3.04
CA ALA A 91 25.00 0.23 -3.56
C ALA A 91 23.76 -0.24 -2.77
N ASP A 92 22.79 -0.83 -3.46
CA ASP A 92 21.68 -1.54 -2.84
C ASP A 92 22.16 -2.87 -2.21
N ARG A 93 21.75 -3.14 -0.97
CA ARG A 93 22.04 -4.39 -0.25
C ARG A 93 21.12 -5.53 -0.65
N SER A 94 19.96 -5.22 -1.25
CA SER A 94 18.92 -6.22 -1.53
C SER A 94 19.19 -7.06 -2.77
N GLN A 95 20.08 -6.62 -3.67
CA GLN A 95 20.31 -7.28 -4.96
C GLN A 95 21.69 -7.92 -5.05
N THR A 96 21.70 -9.23 -5.30
CA THR A 96 22.94 -10.03 -5.43
C THR A 96 23.50 -10.01 -6.84
N ALA A 97 22.66 -9.83 -7.88
CA ALA A 97 23.04 -10.06 -9.27
C ALA A 97 23.44 -8.82 -10.10
N SER A 98 22.98 -7.61 -9.74
CA SER A 98 23.23 -6.39 -10.53
C SER A 98 23.58 -5.22 -9.64
N LEU A 99 24.57 -4.41 -10.06
CA LEU A 99 24.94 -3.20 -9.34
C LEU A 99 23.87 -2.12 -9.55
N ILE A 100 22.99 -1.96 -8.57
CA ILE A 100 22.07 -0.84 -8.51
C ILE A 100 22.61 0.20 -7.55
N CYS A 101 22.79 1.42 -8.06
CA CYS A 101 23.19 2.57 -7.27
C CYS A 101 21.98 3.41 -6.88
N LEU A 102 21.88 3.75 -5.60
CA LEU A 102 20.81 4.51 -4.97
C LEU A 102 21.37 5.73 -4.23
N ALA A 103 20.54 6.74 -4.07
CA ALA A 103 20.79 7.83 -3.15
C ALA A 103 20.31 7.40 -1.75
N THR A 104 21.20 7.20 -0.78
CA THR A 104 20.79 6.85 0.59
C THR A 104 20.93 7.99 1.60
N LYS A 105 21.54 9.10 1.20
CA LYS A 105 21.74 10.29 2.03
C LYS A 105 21.33 11.53 1.24
N ALA A 106 20.64 12.48 1.90
CA ALA A 106 20.26 13.76 1.28
C ALA A 106 21.48 14.56 0.77
N LYS A 107 22.67 14.30 1.32
CA LYS A 107 23.94 14.84 0.83
C LYS A 107 24.22 14.42 -0.63
N HIS A 108 23.98 13.16 -0.99
CA HIS A 108 24.23 12.68 -2.36
C HIS A 108 23.38 13.45 -3.38
N CYS A 109 22.12 13.73 -3.04
CA CYS A 109 21.27 14.54 -3.90
C CYS A 109 21.77 15.98 -4.00
N ARG A 110 22.10 16.64 -2.88
CA ARG A 110 22.60 18.03 -2.87
C ARG A 110 23.88 18.23 -3.68
N GLU A 111 24.76 17.23 -3.70
CA GLU A 111 26.06 17.32 -4.39
C GLU A 111 25.97 16.96 -5.88
N SER A 112 24.89 16.30 -6.30
CA SER A 112 24.71 15.91 -7.70
C SER A 112 24.56 17.13 -8.64
N ALA A 113 25.11 17.01 -9.84
CA ALA A 113 25.12 18.07 -10.84
C ALA A 113 23.70 18.37 -11.35
N LYS A 114 22.84 17.34 -11.53
CA LYS A 114 21.43 17.53 -11.87
C LYS A 114 20.72 18.38 -10.81
N CYS A 115 20.94 18.10 -9.54
CA CYS A 115 20.35 18.90 -8.47
C CYS A 115 20.94 20.31 -8.41
N ARG A 116 22.24 20.49 -8.60
CA ARG A 116 22.82 21.84 -8.66
C ARG A 116 22.25 22.68 -9.80
N ARG A 117 22.01 22.08 -10.98
CA ARG A 117 21.42 22.76 -12.15
C ARG A 117 19.92 23.00 -12.00
N SER A 118 19.17 22.00 -11.55
CA SER A 118 17.71 22.05 -11.46
C SER A 118 17.18 22.62 -10.14
N GLY A 119 18.03 22.79 -9.14
CA GLY A 119 17.69 23.36 -7.84
C GLY A 119 17.35 22.31 -6.76
N GLN A 120 16.36 22.63 -5.93
CA GLN A 120 16.14 21.98 -4.63
C GLN A 120 15.77 20.50 -4.74
N CYS A 121 16.76 19.63 -4.57
CA CYS A 121 16.53 18.21 -4.44
C CYS A 121 16.26 17.76 -3.01
N THR A 122 15.36 16.81 -2.89
CA THR A 122 15.16 16.00 -1.68
C THR A 122 15.37 14.53 -2.00
N LEU A 123 15.70 13.75 -0.97
CA LEU A 123 15.84 12.30 -1.09
C LEU A 123 14.48 11.65 -0.85
N ARG A 124 14.00 10.82 -1.78
CA ARG A 124 12.83 9.96 -1.62
C ARG A 124 13.10 8.59 -2.19
N GLU A 125 12.88 7.55 -1.39
CA GLU A 125 12.90 6.15 -1.84
C GLU A 125 14.14 5.77 -2.68
N GLY A 126 15.33 6.15 -2.19
CA GLY A 126 16.56 5.83 -2.90
C GLY A 126 16.85 6.72 -4.12
N ARG A 127 16.04 7.75 -4.39
CA ARG A 127 16.16 8.64 -5.56
C ARG A 127 16.18 10.12 -5.19
N CYS A 128 16.88 10.90 -6.00
CA CYS A 128 16.88 12.35 -5.89
C CYS A 128 15.76 12.93 -6.73
N VAL A 129 14.78 13.55 -6.07
CA VAL A 129 13.65 14.20 -6.72
C VAL A 129 13.70 15.70 -6.48
N LEU A 130 13.27 16.49 -7.46
CA LEU A 130 13.04 17.92 -7.28
C LEU A 130 11.82 18.07 -6.39
N ALA A 131 12.00 18.65 -5.21
CA ALA A 131 10.93 18.84 -4.24
C ALA A 131 11.06 20.24 -3.64
N PRO A 132 10.00 21.06 -3.71
CA PRO A 132 9.98 22.36 -3.04
C PRO A 132 10.16 22.19 -1.53
N ARG A 133 10.87 23.13 -0.88
CA ARG A 133 11.12 23.11 0.57
C ARG A 133 10.27 24.13 1.34
N ARG A 134 9.84 25.19 0.67
CA ARG A 134 9.00 26.27 1.18
C ARG A 134 8.06 26.75 0.10
N ASP A 135 6.98 27.41 0.48
CA ASP A 135 5.93 27.89 -0.42
C ASP A 135 6.46 28.81 -1.53
N ALA A 136 7.49 29.60 -1.22
CA ALA A 136 8.16 30.45 -2.20
C ALA A 136 8.79 29.64 -3.35
N ASP A 137 9.16 28.39 -3.11
CA ASP A 137 9.71 27.52 -4.14
C ASP A 137 8.62 27.17 -5.14
N CYS A 138 7.38 26.95 -4.73
CA CYS A 138 6.25 26.67 -5.62
C CYS A 138 5.90 27.77 -6.61
N LYS A 139 6.46 28.97 -6.43
CA LYS A 139 6.31 30.10 -7.34
C LYS A 139 7.33 30.10 -8.48
N LYS A 140 8.38 29.27 -8.40
CA LYS A 140 9.38 29.12 -9.46
C LYS A 140 8.87 28.18 -10.56
N GLU A 141 9.43 28.31 -11.75
CA GLU A 141 9.21 27.35 -12.83
C GLU A 141 9.79 25.98 -12.41
N HIS A 142 8.93 24.96 -12.39
CA HIS A 142 9.33 23.58 -12.08
C HIS A 142 8.87 22.67 -13.22
N GLY A 143 9.80 21.88 -13.75
CA GLY A 143 9.56 21.00 -14.91
C GLY A 143 10.30 21.47 -16.16
N SER A 144 10.48 20.57 -17.13
CA SER A 144 11.27 20.81 -18.34
C SER A 144 10.68 21.87 -19.29
N TYR A 145 9.43 22.32 -19.05
CA TYR A 145 8.67 23.20 -19.96
C TYR A 145 8.08 24.45 -19.30
N GLY A 146 8.50 24.83 -18.09
CA GLY A 146 8.15 26.12 -17.48
C GLY A 146 6.69 26.28 -16.98
N PHE A 147 5.81 25.31 -17.23
CA PHE A 147 4.43 25.34 -16.76
C PHE A 147 4.30 24.82 -15.32
N SER A 148 3.80 25.67 -14.43
CA SER A 148 3.48 25.33 -13.05
C SER A 148 2.14 26.00 -12.72
N PRO A 149 1.04 25.24 -12.54
CA PRO A 149 -0.25 25.80 -12.13
C PRO A 149 -0.16 26.65 -10.86
N CYS A 150 0.88 26.42 -10.06
CA CYS A 150 1.19 27.19 -8.87
C CYS A 150 1.77 28.58 -9.12
N ARG A 151 2.50 28.78 -10.23
CA ARG A 151 3.02 30.08 -10.65
C ARG A 151 1.88 30.97 -11.13
N ASP A 152 1.01 30.44 -11.98
CA ASP A 152 -0.04 31.24 -12.64
C ASP A 152 -1.12 31.66 -11.66
N LEU A 153 -1.41 30.82 -10.66
CA LEU A 153 -2.45 31.09 -9.68
C LEU A 153 -1.92 31.77 -8.41
N GLN A 154 -0.60 31.85 -8.20
CA GLN A 154 0.07 32.43 -7.01
C GLN A 154 -0.42 31.88 -5.65
N ARG A 155 -1.15 30.77 -5.63
CA ARG A 155 -1.90 30.28 -4.47
C ARG A 155 -1.58 28.83 -4.15
N CYS A 156 -0.29 28.53 -4.00
CA CYS A 156 0.20 27.21 -3.59
C CYS A 156 1.00 27.25 -2.28
N THR A 157 0.98 26.12 -1.59
CA THR A 157 1.78 25.82 -0.40
C THR A 157 2.53 24.49 -0.59
N VAL A 158 3.65 24.30 0.10
CA VAL A 158 4.38 23.04 0.10
C VAL A 158 3.74 22.09 1.09
N ARG A 159 3.28 20.94 0.60
CA ARG A 159 2.79 19.86 1.44
C ARG A 159 3.50 18.58 1.02
N ASP A 160 4.17 17.96 1.98
CA ASP A 160 4.94 16.74 1.77
C ASP A 160 5.85 16.84 0.53
N GLY A 161 6.62 17.92 0.42
CA GLY A 161 7.59 18.12 -0.66
C GLY A 161 6.97 18.21 -2.06
N VAL A 162 5.68 18.53 -2.17
CA VAL A 162 4.98 18.77 -3.43
C VAL A 162 4.27 20.13 -3.33
N CYS A 163 4.23 20.85 -4.45
CA CYS A 163 3.45 22.08 -4.53
C CYS A 163 1.97 21.73 -4.69
N VAL A 164 1.17 22.12 -3.70
CA VAL A 164 -0.27 21.90 -3.71
C VAL A 164 -0.97 23.24 -3.73
N LEU A 165 -2.10 23.32 -4.43
CA LEU A 165 -2.96 24.50 -4.37
C LEU A 165 -3.47 24.66 -2.93
N THR A 166 -3.51 25.89 -2.45
CA THR A 166 -4.22 26.22 -1.21
C THR A 166 -5.69 25.81 -1.32
N ASP A 167 -6.30 25.41 -0.19
CA ASP A 167 -7.71 24.99 -0.14
C ASP A 167 -8.64 26.03 -0.78
N THR A 168 -8.36 27.32 -0.60
CA THR A 168 -9.15 28.41 -1.18
C THR A 168 -9.03 28.44 -2.71
N ALA A 169 -7.85 28.20 -3.27
CA ALA A 169 -7.67 28.15 -4.72
C ALA A 169 -8.33 26.92 -5.34
N CYS A 170 -8.27 25.76 -4.64
CA CYS A 170 -8.94 24.54 -5.08
C CYS A 170 -10.47 24.72 -5.14
N ARG A 171 -11.07 25.46 -4.20
CA ARG A 171 -12.51 25.75 -4.17
C ARG A 171 -13.00 26.69 -5.28
N THR A 172 -12.15 27.58 -5.78
CA THR A 172 -12.56 28.65 -6.71
C THR A 172 -12.18 28.37 -8.16
N MET A 173 -11.59 27.22 -8.47
CA MET A 173 -11.23 26.85 -9.85
C MET A 173 -12.48 26.60 -10.69
N LYS A 174 -12.86 27.59 -11.49
CA LYS A 174 -13.76 27.41 -12.62
C LYS A 174 -12.91 27.12 -13.85
N ARG A 175 -13.00 25.91 -14.42
CA ARG A 175 -12.43 25.67 -15.75
C ARG A 175 -13.35 26.27 -16.80
N ARG A 176 -12.83 27.20 -17.60
CA ARG A 176 -13.41 27.55 -18.90
C ARG A 176 -12.65 26.68 -19.91
N ASN A 177 -13.31 25.69 -20.49
CA ASN A 177 -12.74 24.98 -21.63
C ASN A 177 -12.83 25.92 -22.84
N PRO A 178 -11.73 26.40 -23.42
CA PRO A 178 -11.80 27.33 -24.55
C PRO A 178 -12.37 26.66 -25.81
N ASP A 179 -12.28 25.35 -25.95
CA ASP A 179 -12.71 24.61 -27.15
C ASP A 179 -14.18 24.16 -27.10
N TYR A 180 -14.79 24.15 -25.91
CA TYR A 180 -16.19 23.78 -25.73
C TYR A 180 -16.91 24.87 -24.95
N ASN A 181 -17.83 25.56 -25.63
CA ASN A 181 -18.67 26.63 -25.08
C ASN A 181 -19.76 26.12 -24.11
N PHE A 182 -19.46 25.05 -23.36
CA PHE A 182 -20.31 24.51 -22.30
C PHE A 182 -19.64 24.77 -20.96
N GLU A 183 -20.33 25.49 -20.08
CA GLU A 183 -19.95 25.60 -18.69
C GLU A 183 -20.16 24.24 -18.02
N VAL A 184 -19.09 23.45 -17.89
CA VAL A 184 -19.14 22.22 -17.08
C VAL A 184 -19.12 22.64 -15.62
N TRP A 185 -20.31 22.83 -15.05
CA TRP A 185 -20.52 23.13 -13.64
C TRP A 185 -20.46 21.87 -12.78
N GLU A 186 -19.30 21.27 -12.59
CA GLU A 186 -19.11 20.29 -11.52
C GLU A 186 -17.76 20.51 -10.86
N GLU A 187 -17.73 20.52 -9.52
CA GLU A 187 -16.56 20.73 -8.66
C GLU A 187 -15.71 19.44 -8.62
N PRO A 188 -14.86 19.12 -9.63
CA PRO A 188 -14.38 17.76 -9.87
C PRO A 188 -13.42 17.30 -8.76
N CYS A 189 -12.83 18.26 -8.06
CA CYS A 189 -11.88 18.00 -7.00
C CYS A 189 -12.55 17.85 -5.62
N ARG A 190 -13.80 18.29 -5.42
CA ARG A 190 -14.54 18.15 -4.13
C ARG A 190 -15.29 16.82 -4.03
N ASP A 191 -15.90 16.38 -5.13
CA ASP A 191 -16.60 15.09 -5.14
C ASP A 191 -15.64 13.90 -5.04
N PHE A 192 -14.42 14.06 -5.53
CA PHE A 192 -13.40 13.03 -5.51
C PHE A 192 -12.25 13.27 -4.50
N GLY A 193 -12.24 14.40 -3.77
CA GLY A 193 -11.33 14.79 -2.68
C GLY A 193 -9.87 14.91 -3.05
N ARG A 194 -9.55 15.87 -3.91
CA ARG A 194 -8.27 15.88 -4.60
C ARG A 194 -7.77 17.30 -4.83
N CYS A 195 -6.67 17.71 -4.18
CA CYS A 195 -6.04 19.02 -4.44
C CYS A 195 -4.51 18.90 -4.50
N THR A 196 -3.97 18.24 -5.52
CA THR A 196 -2.56 18.38 -5.91
C THR A 196 -2.47 18.55 -7.41
N ALA A 197 -1.77 19.59 -7.88
CA ALA A 197 -1.49 19.79 -9.29
C ALA A 197 -0.22 19.00 -9.66
N ARG A 198 -0.27 18.16 -10.70
CA ARG A 198 0.93 17.59 -11.33
C ARG A 198 1.00 17.99 -12.81
N ASN A 199 2.22 18.17 -13.29
CA ASN A 199 2.59 18.66 -14.62
C ASN A 199 2.27 17.61 -15.71
N PRO A 200 1.60 17.96 -16.82
CA PRO A 200 1.32 17.04 -17.93
C PRO A 200 2.43 17.13 -18.99
N GLU A 201 2.90 16.00 -19.49
CA GLU A 201 3.64 15.94 -20.76
C GLU A 201 2.69 15.85 -21.97
N ASP A 202 1.37 15.87 -21.74
CA ASP A 202 0.33 15.82 -22.78
C ASP A 202 -0.53 17.08 -22.78
N GLU A 203 -0.52 17.82 -23.89
CA GLU A 203 -1.22 19.11 -24.08
C GLU A 203 -2.76 18.98 -24.05
N ASN A 204 -3.30 17.76 -23.94
CA ASN A 204 -4.74 17.48 -23.91
C ASN A 204 -5.26 16.96 -22.55
N GLU A 205 -4.43 16.83 -21.52
CA GLU A 205 -4.87 16.29 -20.23
C GLU A 205 -5.27 17.39 -19.23
N ALA A 206 -6.55 17.34 -18.83
CA ALA A 206 -7.08 18.16 -17.74
C ALA A 206 -6.31 17.97 -16.44
N SER A 207 -6.30 18.98 -15.56
CA SER A 207 -5.76 18.94 -14.20
C SER A 207 -6.29 17.69 -13.48
N ILE A 208 -5.44 16.68 -13.36
CA ILE A 208 -5.84 15.41 -12.74
C ILE A 208 -5.79 15.63 -11.24
N CYS A 209 -6.95 15.63 -10.60
CA CYS A 209 -6.99 15.75 -9.15
C CYS A 209 -6.42 14.41 -8.54
N VAL A 210 -5.48 14.43 -7.56
CA VAL A 210 -4.87 13.24 -6.90
C VAL A 210 -5.13 13.22 -5.39
N ILE A 211 -5.30 12.02 -4.80
CA ILE A 211 -5.41 11.77 -3.35
C ILE A 211 -4.01 11.38 -2.86
N ALA A 212 -3.40 12.15 -1.97
CA ALA A 212 -2.03 11.91 -1.48
C ALA A 212 -1.97 11.59 0.02
N SER A 213 -3.07 11.73 0.74
CA SER A 213 -3.12 11.57 2.19
C SER A 213 -4.48 11.07 2.69
N SER A 214 -4.53 10.57 3.93
CA SER A 214 -5.79 10.21 4.59
C SER A 214 -6.71 11.41 4.80
N ASP A 215 -6.17 12.62 4.91
CA ASP A 215 -6.99 13.82 5.04
C ASP A 215 -7.62 14.22 3.70
N ASP A 216 -6.98 13.91 2.56
CA ASP A 216 -7.61 14.02 1.24
C ASP A 216 -8.78 13.04 1.12
N CYS A 217 -8.60 11.79 1.57
CA CYS A 217 -9.69 10.80 1.64
C CYS A 217 -10.87 11.33 2.47
N LYS A 218 -10.64 11.84 3.68
CA LYS A 218 -11.72 12.39 4.53
C LYS A 218 -12.47 13.56 3.89
N ARG A 219 -11.80 14.35 3.04
CA ARG A 219 -12.42 15.49 2.34
C ARG A 219 -13.19 15.09 1.09
N ALA A 220 -12.93 13.91 0.52
CA ALA A 220 -13.62 13.43 -0.67
C ALA A 220 -15.08 13.07 -0.35
N ARG A 221 -16.04 13.63 -1.07
CA ARG A 221 -17.44 13.18 -0.97
C ARG A 221 -17.55 11.68 -1.29
N GLY A 222 -16.85 11.21 -2.31
CA GLY A 222 -16.80 9.78 -2.67
C GLY A 222 -16.28 8.88 -1.55
N CYS A 223 -15.38 9.36 -0.69
CA CYS A 223 -14.92 8.57 0.45
C CYS A 223 -15.95 8.52 1.58
N ALA A 224 -16.65 9.63 1.84
CA ALA A 224 -17.78 9.64 2.76
C ALA A 224 -18.90 8.71 2.27
N ASP A 225 -19.15 8.68 0.96
CA ASP A 225 -20.14 7.79 0.35
C ASP A 225 -19.76 6.30 0.56
N LEU A 226 -18.47 5.98 0.41
CA LEU A 226 -17.95 4.62 0.48
C LEU A 226 -17.55 4.17 1.90
N GLY A 227 -17.54 5.08 2.90
CA GLY A 227 -16.98 4.81 4.23
C GLY A 227 -15.45 4.64 4.21
N ALA A 228 -14.82 5.14 3.16
CA ALA A 228 -13.45 4.86 2.81
C ALA A 228 -12.55 6.05 3.15
N CYS A 229 -12.29 6.29 4.43
CA CYS A 229 -11.55 7.48 4.88
C CYS A 229 -10.07 7.21 5.22
N THR A 230 -9.54 6.04 4.84
CA THR A 230 -8.15 5.65 5.14
C THR A 230 -7.36 5.52 3.85
N TYR A 231 -6.31 6.32 3.72
CA TYR A 231 -5.38 6.25 2.60
C TYR A 231 -4.41 5.07 2.80
N VAL A 232 -4.32 4.17 1.82
CA VAL A 232 -3.46 2.98 1.91
C VAL A 232 -2.15 3.07 1.11
N GLY A 233 -1.94 4.14 0.34
CA GLY A 233 -0.70 4.35 -0.42
C GLY A 233 -0.47 3.34 -1.56
N GLU A 234 0.09 3.85 -2.66
CA GLU A 234 0.86 3.18 -3.74
C GLU A 234 0.42 1.82 -4.33
N SER A 235 -0.80 1.36 -4.11
CA SER A 235 -1.31 0.12 -4.74
C SER A 235 -2.28 0.35 -5.90
N GLY A 236 -2.68 1.60 -6.15
CA GLY A 236 -3.43 1.97 -7.35
C GLY A 236 -2.48 2.49 -8.42
N GLY A 237 -2.16 1.65 -9.41
CA GLY A 237 -1.50 2.12 -10.63
C GLY A 237 -2.19 3.37 -11.19
N TRP A 238 -1.40 4.29 -11.72
CA TRP A 238 -1.87 5.50 -12.40
C TRP A 238 -2.83 5.10 -13.53
N THR A 239 -4.14 5.19 -13.32
CA THR A 239 -5.09 5.10 -14.43
C THR A 239 -5.25 6.50 -15.02
N THR A 240 -4.63 6.71 -16.18
CA THR A 240 -4.64 7.97 -16.95
C THR A 240 -5.97 8.27 -17.65
N TYR A 241 -7.04 7.51 -17.42
CA TYR A 241 -8.33 7.73 -18.10
C TYR A 241 -9.54 7.61 -17.17
N PRO A 242 -10.60 8.43 -17.38
CA PRO A 242 -11.87 8.24 -16.70
C PRO A 242 -12.52 6.96 -17.23
N PRO A 243 -12.80 5.92 -16.41
CA PRO A 243 -13.49 4.76 -16.94
C PRO A 243 -14.98 5.11 -17.05
N LEU A 244 -15.42 5.36 -18.28
CA LEU A 244 -16.76 4.96 -18.73
C LEU A 244 -16.84 3.42 -18.90
N SER A 245 -15.93 2.64 -18.31
CA SER A 245 -15.91 1.18 -18.42
C SER A 245 -15.60 0.51 -17.08
N THR A 246 -16.69 0.18 -16.37
CA THR A 246 -16.99 -0.99 -15.49
C THR A 246 -15.94 -1.74 -14.65
N LYS A 247 -14.65 -1.40 -14.62
CA LYS A 247 -13.73 -1.93 -13.58
C LYS A 247 -13.70 -1.01 -12.37
N VAL A 248 -14.56 -1.32 -11.41
CA VAL A 248 -14.48 -0.83 -10.03
C VAL A 248 -13.18 -1.36 -9.41
N GLY A 249 -12.28 -0.46 -8.99
CA GLY A 249 -11.05 -0.81 -8.26
C GLY A 249 -9.89 0.04 -8.75
N THR A 250 -9.23 0.87 -7.94
CA THR A 250 -9.09 0.91 -6.49
C THR A 250 -8.95 2.38 -6.13
N SER A 251 -9.96 2.97 -5.50
CA SER A 251 -9.73 4.23 -4.80
C SER A 251 -8.59 4.00 -3.81
N PRO A 252 -7.57 4.88 -3.73
CA PRO A 252 -6.51 4.76 -2.71
C PRO A 252 -7.06 4.94 -1.29
N CYS A 253 -8.35 5.26 -1.19
CA CYS A 253 -9.08 5.30 0.04
C CYS A 253 -9.90 4.01 0.19
N VAL A 254 -9.67 3.33 1.30
CA VAL A 254 -10.42 2.14 1.71
C VAL A 254 -11.11 2.38 3.04
N PRO A 255 -12.18 1.63 3.35
CA PRO A 255 -12.72 1.61 4.70
C PRO A 255 -11.64 1.14 5.69
N GLY A 256 -11.34 1.95 6.69
CA GLY A 256 -10.33 1.61 7.70
C GLY A 256 -10.91 1.01 8.97
N SER A 257 -12.24 1.00 9.14
CA SER A 257 -12.85 0.54 10.39
C SER A 257 -14.36 0.26 10.28
N GLN A 258 -14.87 -0.50 11.25
CA GLN A 258 -16.30 -0.72 11.46
C GLN A 258 -17.09 0.59 11.68
N LYS A 259 -16.47 1.58 12.34
CA LYS A 259 -17.09 2.90 12.55
C LYS A 259 -17.29 3.62 11.22
N ALA A 260 -16.27 3.62 10.36
CA ALA A 260 -16.34 4.24 9.04
C ALA A 260 -17.42 3.61 8.15
N CYS A 261 -17.60 2.28 8.18
CA CYS A 261 -18.68 1.64 7.45
C CYS A 261 -20.07 2.04 7.97
N LYS A 262 -20.28 2.11 9.29
CA LYS A 262 -21.57 2.52 9.88
C LYS A 262 -21.96 3.96 9.57
N GLU A 263 -20.98 4.86 9.48
CA GLU A 263 -21.19 6.28 9.20
C GLU A 263 -21.28 6.59 7.70
N SER A 264 -21.05 5.60 6.83
CA SER A 264 -21.04 5.77 5.37
C SER A 264 -22.44 5.82 4.75
N ARG A 265 -22.54 6.46 3.58
CA ARG A 265 -23.78 6.35 2.78
C ARG A 265 -23.99 4.95 2.21
N ARG A 266 -22.95 4.16 2.02
CA ARG A 266 -23.05 2.72 1.74
C ARG A 266 -23.89 1.98 2.80
N CYS A 267 -23.75 2.33 4.07
CA CYS A 267 -24.60 1.79 5.12
C CYS A 267 -26.03 2.35 5.03
N THR A 268 -26.21 3.67 4.98
CA THR A 268 -27.56 4.27 5.00
C THR A 268 -28.39 3.98 3.76
N ASP A 269 -27.76 3.89 2.59
CA ASP A 269 -28.45 3.78 1.30
C ASP A 269 -28.57 2.31 0.86
N PHE A 270 -27.52 1.51 1.09
CA PHE A 270 -27.39 0.15 0.59
C PHE A 270 -27.29 -0.93 1.68
N GLY A 271 -27.26 -0.57 2.96
CA GLY A 271 -27.17 -1.53 4.07
C GLY A 271 -25.80 -2.19 4.22
N LYS A 272 -24.75 -1.60 3.63
CA LYS A 272 -23.38 -2.11 3.73
C LYS A 272 -22.69 -1.54 4.97
N CYS A 273 -23.11 -2.01 6.14
CA CYS A 273 -22.74 -1.42 7.43
C CYS A 273 -21.59 -2.14 8.15
N THR A 274 -21.16 -3.33 7.71
CA THR A 274 -20.19 -4.16 8.41
C THR A 274 -18.83 -4.16 7.71
N TYR A 275 -17.75 -3.89 8.45
CA TYR A 275 -16.40 -3.91 7.90
C TYR A 275 -15.85 -5.34 7.85
N ARG A 276 -15.53 -5.84 6.65
CA ARG A 276 -14.99 -7.19 6.44
C ARG A 276 -14.09 -7.23 5.22
N GLY A 277 -12.86 -7.73 5.39
CA GLY A 277 -11.94 -7.95 4.27
C GLY A 277 -11.51 -6.68 3.53
N GLY A 278 -11.46 -5.53 4.21
CA GLY A 278 -11.10 -4.26 3.59
C GLY A 278 -12.25 -3.54 2.88
N ASP A 279 -13.49 -4.03 2.98
CA ASP A 279 -14.68 -3.38 2.40
C ASP A 279 -15.84 -3.29 3.42
N CYS A 280 -16.82 -2.46 3.11
CA CYS A 280 -18.09 -2.40 3.81
C CYS A 280 -19.12 -3.31 3.10
N VAL A 281 -19.66 -4.27 3.84
CA VAL A 281 -20.61 -5.29 3.34
C VAL A 281 -21.87 -5.34 4.20
N ALA A 282 -22.94 -5.89 3.64
CA ALA A 282 -24.12 -6.29 4.40
C ALA A 282 -23.88 -7.69 4.97
N ALA A 283 -23.48 -7.76 6.25
CA ALA A 283 -23.18 -9.04 6.89
C ALA A 283 -24.43 -9.70 7.48
N THR A 284 -25.46 -8.91 7.78
CA THR A 284 -26.70 -9.38 8.40
C THR A 284 -27.92 -8.68 7.81
N ASP A 285 -29.09 -9.32 7.89
CA ASP A 285 -30.37 -8.70 7.52
C ASP A 285 -30.64 -7.39 8.29
N ARG A 286 -30.06 -7.25 9.49
CA ARG A 286 -30.12 -6.01 10.27
C ARG A 286 -29.39 -4.85 9.58
N ASP A 287 -28.28 -5.12 8.91
CA ASP A 287 -27.56 -4.10 8.13
C ASP A 287 -28.42 -3.62 6.96
N CYS A 288 -29.13 -4.54 6.29
CA CYS A 288 -30.05 -4.23 5.21
C CYS A 288 -31.32 -3.52 5.68
N ALA A 289 -31.88 -3.92 6.81
CA ALA A 289 -33.17 -3.42 7.31
C ALA A 289 -33.19 -1.91 7.58
N THR A 290 -32.05 -1.31 7.93
CA THR A 290 -31.94 0.14 8.18
C THR A 290 -31.67 0.95 6.91
N SER A 291 -31.45 0.28 5.77
CA SER A 291 -31.11 0.94 4.51
C SER A 291 -32.32 1.58 3.82
N SER A 292 -32.06 2.65 3.06
CA SER A 292 -33.06 3.29 2.22
C SER A 292 -33.59 2.36 1.14
N ARG A 293 -32.75 1.47 0.58
CA ARG A 293 -33.17 0.46 -0.40
C ARG A 293 -34.09 -0.61 0.16
N CYS A 294 -33.90 -1.05 1.40
CA CYS A 294 -34.87 -1.91 2.06
C CYS A 294 -36.24 -1.21 2.16
N ARG A 295 -36.27 0.05 2.61
CA ARG A 295 -37.51 0.83 2.74
C ARG A 295 -38.19 1.15 1.41
N SER A 296 -37.43 1.43 0.35
CA SER A 296 -37.99 1.87 -0.93
C SER A 296 -38.40 0.69 -1.82
N VAL A 297 -37.51 -0.29 -1.98
CA VAL A 297 -37.61 -1.35 -3.00
C VAL A 297 -37.53 -2.78 -2.45
N GLY A 298 -37.43 -2.94 -1.13
CA GLY A 298 -37.49 -4.25 -0.47
C GLY A 298 -36.16 -5.00 -0.42
N GLN A 299 -35.02 -4.36 -0.67
CA GLN A 299 -33.72 -5.01 -0.52
C GLN A 299 -33.33 -5.15 0.95
N CYS A 300 -33.91 -6.14 1.64
CA CYS A 300 -33.88 -6.26 3.09
C CYS A 300 -33.16 -7.51 3.62
N SER A 301 -32.81 -8.46 2.75
CA SER A 301 -32.09 -9.69 3.11
C SER A 301 -30.61 -9.57 2.72
N ALA A 302 -29.69 -9.91 3.62
CA ALA A 302 -28.26 -9.93 3.35
C ALA A 302 -27.84 -11.26 2.69
N VAL A 303 -27.24 -11.18 1.50
CA VAL A 303 -26.74 -12.33 0.74
C VAL A 303 -25.41 -11.95 0.10
N ASN A 304 -24.36 -12.74 0.35
CA ASN A 304 -23.02 -12.55 -0.22
C ASN A 304 -22.43 -11.13 -0.04
N GLY A 305 -22.78 -10.44 1.05
CA GLY A 305 -22.30 -9.08 1.33
C GLY A 305 -23.14 -7.95 0.71
N ASP A 306 -24.25 -8.28 0.04
CA ASP A 306 -25.19 -7.34 -0.56
C ASP A 306 -26.60 -7.48 0.01
N CYS A 307 -27.40 -6.41 -0.12
CA CYS A 307 -28.81 -6.43 0.24
C CYS A 307 -29.68 -6.74 -0.98
N VAL A 308 -30.51 -7.78 -0.86
CA VAL A 308 -31.37 -8.30 -1.92
C VAL A 308 -32.81 -8.48 -1.45
N VAL A 309 -33.73 -8.60 -2.41
CA VAL A 309 -35.12 -9.04 -2.15
C VAL A 309 -35.14 -10.55 -2.18
N ARG A 310 -35.61 -11.21 -1.10
CA ARG A 310 -35.67 -12.68 -1.01
C ARG A 310 -37.06 -13.19 -0.65
N THR A 311 -37.80 -12.46 0.17
CA THR A 311 -39.06 -12.94 0.76
C THR A 311 -40.24 -12.01 0.50
N ASN A 312 -41.47 -12.53 0.65
CA ASN A 312 -42.68 -11.69 0.64
C ASN A 312 -42.62 -10.62 1.72
N ALA A 313 -42.01 -10.92 2.88
CA ALA A 313 -41.85 -9.97 3.97
C ALA A 313 -40.95 -8.79 3.57
N ASP A 314 -39.92 -9.02 2.75
CA ASP A 314 -39.04 -7.98 2.21
C ASP A 314 -39.80 -6.99 1.31
N CYS A 315 -40.69 -7.50 0.45
CA CYS A 315 -41.53 -6.66 -0.39
C CYS A 315 -42.65 -5.97 0.39
N ALA A 316 -43.30 -6.66 1.31
CA ALA A 316 -44.41 -6.14 2.09
C ALA A 316 -44.03 -4.90 2.93
N ARG A 317 -42.80 -4.84 3.43
CA ARG A 317 -42.30 -3.66 4.18
C ARG A 317 -41.92 -2.48 3.29
N ALA A 318 -41.67 -2.71 2.01
CA ALA A 318 -41.18 -1.70 1.10
C ALA A 318 -42.30 -0.74 0.65
N LYS A 319 -41.94 0.51 0.39
CA LYS A 319 -42.86 1.52 -0.14
C LYS A 319 -43.47 1.07 -1.47
N ILE A 320 -42.69 0.41 -2.32
CA ILE A 320 -43.14 -0.08 -3.63
C ILE A 320 -44.33 -1.06 -3.55
N CYS A 321 -44.43 -1.87 -2.49
CA CYS A 321 -45.61 -2.71 -2.29
C CYS A 321 -46.84 -1.87 -1.95
N LYS A 322 -46.67 -0.85 -1.08
CA LYS A 322 -47.77 0.02 -0.64
C LYS A 322 -48.28 0.95 -1.75
N THR A 323 -47.37 1.47 -2.58
CA THR A 323 -47.72 2.48 -3.59
C THR A 323 -47.99 1.89 -4.96
N GLU A 324 -47.33 0.79 -5.32
CA GLU A 324 -47.42 0.20 -6.68
C GLU A 324 -47.98 -1.22 -6.66
N GLN A 325 -48.42 -1.75 -5.50
CA GLN A 325 -48.92 -3.13 -5.34
C GLN A 325 -47.91 -4.21 -5.77
N ARG A 326 -46.61 -3.88 -5.75
CA ARG A 326 -45.51 -4.79 -6.06
C ARG A 326 -45.05 -5.51 -4.80
N CYS A 327 -45.78 -6.54 -4.40
CA CYS A 327 -45.60 -7.22 -3.10
C CYS A 327 -44.99 -8.63 -3.18
N VAL A 328 -44.71 -9.14 -4.39
CA VAL A 328 -44.19 -10.51 -4.59
C VAL A 328 -42.71 -10.44 -5.00
N PRO A 329 -41.79 -11.17 -4.34
CA PRO A 329 -40.39 -11.23 -4.72
C PRO A 329 -40.22 -12.08 -5.98
N ARG A 330 -39.53 -11.54 -7.00
CA ARG A 330 -39.19 -12.26 -8.22
C ARG A 330 -37.87 -11.73 -8.78
N ASN A 331 -36.92 -12.61 -9.04
CA ASN A 331 -35.61 -12.28 -9.63
C ASN A 331 -34.89 -11.12 -8.89
N GLY A 332 -34.94 -11.12 -7.55
CA GLY A 332 -34.29 -10.08 -6.74
C GLY A 332 -34.98 -8.71 -6.72
N ALA A 333 -36.21 -8.62 -7.25
CA ALA A 333 -37.02 -7.41 -7.23
C ALA A 333 -38.44 -7.70 -6.73
N CYS A 334 -39.13 -6.69 -6.23
CA CYS A 334 -40.55 -6.79 -5.93
C CYS A 334 -41.39 -6.54 -7.19
N VAL A 335 -42.37 -7.38 -7.46
CA VAL A 335 -43.26 -7.32 -8.63
C VAL A 335 -44.72 -7.43 -8.19
N GLY A 336 -45.63 -6.97 -9.04
CA GLY A 336 -47.07 -7.13 -8.83
C GLY A 336 -47.46 -8.60 -8.92
N SER A 337 -48.51 -8.99 -8.19
CA SER A 337 -49.15 -10.28 -8.41
C SER A 337 -49.74 -10.24 -9.81
N SER A 338 -49.13 -10.94 -10.77
CA SER A 338 -49.64 -11.01 -12.14
C SER A 338 -50.84 -11.95 -12.12
N THR A 339 -51.98 -11.47 -11.64
CA THR A 339 -53.27 -12.01 -12.03
C THR A 339 -53.52 -11.57 -13.45
N ARG A 340 -53.39 -12.53 -14.37
CA ARG A 340 -53.91 -12.44 -15.72
C ARG A 340 -55.43 -12.60 -15.67
#